data_AF-A0A060SF75-F1
#
_entry.id   AF-A0A060SF75-F1
#
_cell.length_a   1.000
_cell.length_b   1.000
_cell.length_c   1.000
_cell.angle_alpha   90.00
_cell.angle_beta   90.00
_cell.angle_gamma   90.00
#
_symmetry.space_group_name_H-M   'P 1'
#
loop_
_entity.id
_entity.type
_entity.pdbx_description
1 polymer ?
#
loop_
_entity_poly.entity_id
_entity_poly.type
_entity_poly.pdbx_seq_one_letter_code
_entity_poly.pdbx_strand_id
1 'polypeptide(L)'
;MPLVFTSPPISLSTAHKFAAFFTFSYVGSLYLSKSARLFFKNGVTVDIRPGEERTKESEERWRNDPEVIQARLLAASVSTSMSVAAVFWLVRSVTPASELKKDPTAYVWSAFARLGMTLDFKHGNSLYIILPCLVAPVLYLGPLYASSLCETLPLQRRWNVKGSLLPLFTTWIGIRNYLLGPLTEEIVFRACILAVYHMAGASRSKMIFLTPLAFGFGTFASASKLRPV
;
A
#
# COMPACT_ATOMS: atom_id res chain seq x y z
N MET A 1 -25.21 -10.54 5.91
CA MET A 1 -25.33 -9.17 5.35
C MET A 1 -24.40 -8.23 6.13
N PRO A 2 -23.87 -7.15 5.54
CA PRO A 2 -22.99 -6.24 6.28
C PRO A 2 -23.80 -5.45 7.33
N LEU A 3 -23.22 -5.27 8.51
CA LEU A 3 -23.84 -4.55 9.62
C LEU A 3 -23.88 -3.05 9.30
N VAL A 4 -25.09 -2.48 9.34
CA VAL A 4 -25.34 -1.05 9.21
C VAL A 4 -25.54 -0.48 10.61
N PHE A 5 -24.65 0.42 11.02
CA PHE A 5 -24.79 1.14 12.30
C PHE A 5 -25.59 2.42 12.06
N THR A 6 -26.61 2.66 12.88
CA THR A 6 -27.48 3.84 12.79
C THR A 6 -26.82 5.11 13.34
N SER A 7 -25.81 4.95 14.19
CA SER A 7 -24.97 6.00 14.75
C SER A 7 -23.49 5.63 14.58
N PRO A 8 -22.56 6.61 14.55
CA PRO A 8 -21.13 6.32 14.45
C PRO A 8 -20.67 5.55 15.69
N PRO A 9 -20.21 4.29 15.57
CA PRO A 9 -19.81 3.49 16.72
C PRO A 9 -18.53 3.96 17.42
N ILE A 10 -17.70 4.76 16.75
CA ILE A 10 -16.46 5.28 17.31
C ILE A 10 -16.37 6.79 17.17
N SER A 11 -15.64 7.43 18.06
CA SER A 11 -15.35 8.86 17.97
C SER A 11 -14.30 9.15 16.89
N LEU A 12 -14.33 10.38 16.37
CA LEU A 12 -13.34 10.85 15.39
C LEU A 12 -11.90 10.83 15.95
N SER A 13 -11.73 11.11 17.25
CA SER A 13 -10.42 11.05 17.91
C SER A 13 -9.85 9.63 17.93
N THR A 14 -10.69 8.61 18.12
CA THR A 14 -10.29 7.21 18.05
C THR A 14 -9.89 6.83 16.63
N ALA A 15 -10.63 7.28 15.61
CA ALA A 15 -10.25 7.05 14.21
C ALA A 15 -8.89 7.68 13.85
N HIS A 16 -8.61 8.91 14.33
CA HIS A 16 -7.29 9.53 14.13
C HIS A 16 -6.16 8.73 14.79
N LYS A 17 -6.38 8.18 16.00
CA LYS A 17 -5.39 7.30 16.66
C LYS A 17 -5.10 6.04 15.86
N PHE A 18 -6.15 5.38 15.33
CA PHE A 18 -5.97 4.22 14.46
C PHE A 18 -5.27 4.57 13.15
N ALA A 19 -5.64 5.67 12.50
CA ALA A 19 -4.98 6.12 11.27
C ALA A 19 -3.49 6.42 11.50
N ALA A 20 -3.15 7.07 12.62
CA ALA A 20 -1.77 7.30 13.02
C ALA A 20 -1.05 5.97 13.28
N PHE A 21 -1.67 5.04 14.03
CA PHE A 21 -1.11 3.71 14.30
C PHE A 21 -0.83 2.94 13.00
N PHE A 22 -1.76 2.89 12.05
CA PHE A 22 -1.56 2.23 10.75
C PHE A 22 -0.40 2.86 9.97
N THR A 23 -0.38 4.19 9.90
CA THR A 23 0.68 4.93 9.21
C THR A 23 2.06 4.67 9.83
N PHE A 24 2.19 4.82 11.15
CA PHE A 24 3.47 4.64 11.84
C PHE A 24 3.90 3.18 11.92
N SER A 25 2.96 2.24 12.04
CA SER A 25 3.28 0.81 12.01
C SER A 25 3.83 0.41 10.64
N TYR A 26 3.17 0.86 9.56
CA TYR A 26 3.56 0.51 8.19
C TYR A 26 4.90 1.15 7.80
N VAL A 27 5.02 2.45 8.01
CA VAL A 27 6.27 3.14 7.72
C VAL A 27 7.36 2.65 8.67
N GLY A 28 7.08 2.58 9.98
CA GLY A 28 8.05 2.11 10.96
C GLY A 28 8.61 0.73 10.63
N SER A 29 7.78 -0.23 10.21
CA SER A 29 8.24 -1.59 9.90
C SER A 29 9.25 -1.62 8.74
N LEU A 30 9.10 -0.73 7.75
CA LEU A 30 10.03 -0.61 6.62
C LEU A 30 11.44 -0.15 7.05
N TYR A 31 11.55 0.66 8.11
CA TYR A 31 12.82 1.26 8.55
C TYR A 31 13.42 0.61 9.83
N LEU A 32 12.60 -0.07 10.62
CA LEU A 32 13.02 -0.78 11.84
C LEU A 32 13.66 -2.15 11.54
N SER A 33 13.35 -2.78 10.41
CA SER A 33 13.95 -4.07 10.05
C SER A 33 15.47 -3.92 9.86
N LYS A 34 16.25 -4.55 10.74
CA LYS A 34 17.72 -4.50 10.76
C LYS A 34 18.32 -5.01 9.44
N SER A 35 17.62 -5.93 8.77
CA SER A 35 17.98 -6.48 7.45
C SER A 35 17.56 -5.61 6.28
N ALA A 36 16.73 -4.59 6.50
CA ALA A 36 16.32 -3.61 5.48
C ALA A 36 17.23 -2.38 5.42
N ARG A 37 18.12 -2.20 6.41
CA ARG A 37 19.05 -1.07 6.47
C ARG A 37 20.15 -1.24 5.44
N LEU A 38 20.40 -0.17 4.70
CA LEU A 38 21.53 -0.10 3.79
C LEU A 38 22.80 -0.06 4.62
N PHE A 39 23.78 -0.87 4.25
CA PHE A 39 25.09 -0.86 4.86
C PHE A 39 26.10 -0.57 3.76
N PHE A 40 26.77 0.57 3.91
CA PHE A 40 27.85 1.01 3.04
C PHE A 40 29.12 1.06 3.88
N LYS A 41 30.21 0.49 3.36
CA LYS A 41 31.51 0.53 4.02
C LYS A 41 32.11 1.92 3.82
N ASN A 42 32.36 2.64 4.91
CA ASN A 42 33.05 3.94 4.86
C ASN A 42 34.57 3.71 4.70
N GLY A 43 35.19 4.38 3.73
CA GLY A 43 36.66 4.37 3.54
C GLY A 43 37.19 3.56 2.34
N VAL A 44 36.34 3.09 1.44
CA VAL A 44 36.79 2.44 0.20
C VAL A 44 37.12 3.51 -0.85
N THR A 45 38.40 3.63 -1.22
CA THR A 45 38.84 4.37 -2.41
C THR A 45 38.40 3.59 -3.65
N VAL A 46 37.31 4.02 -4.27
CA VAL A 46 36.79 3.37 -5.47
C VAL A 46 37.51 3.96 -6.68
N ASP A 47 38.41 3.19 -7.27
CA ASP A 47 39.12 3.57 -8.49
C ASP A 47 38.22 3.28 -9.69
N ILE A 48 37.24 4.16 -9.93
CA ILE A 48 36.26 4.02 -11.01
C ILE A 48 36.85 4.57 -12.30
N ARG A 49 37.07 3.73 -13.30
CA ARG A 49 37.34 4.19 -14.67
C ARG A 49 36.10 4.90 -15.22
N PRO A 50 36.23 6.01 -15.98
CA PRO A 50 35.07 6.73 -16.50
C PRO A 50 34.23 5.81 -17.39
N GLY A 51 33.03 5.45 -16.91
CA GLY A 51 32.06 4.58 -17.60
C GLY A 51 31.78 3.23 -16.93
N GLU A 52 32.50 2.84 -15.88
CA GLU A 52 32.27 1.59 -15.16
C GLU A 52 31.34 1.77 -13.94
N GLU A 53 30.32 0.92 -13.80
CA GLU A 53 29.50 0.88 -12.57
C GLU A 53 30.31 0.24 -11.43
N ARG A 54 30.29 0.85 -10.25
CA ARG A 54 30.97 0.34 -9.05
C ARG A 54 30.53 -1.10 -8.78
N THR A 55 31.49 -2.03 -8.82
CA THR A 55 31.25 -3.41 -8.43
C THR A 55 31.02 -3.49 -6.92
N LYS A 56 30.00 -4.25 -6.54
CA LYS A 56 29.56 -4.41 -5.16
C LYS A 56 30.54 -5.32 -4.41
N GLU A 57 31.05 -4.88 -3.25
CA GLU A 57 31.79 -5.76 -2.33
C GLU A 57 30.81 -6.68 -1.57
N SER A 58 31.25 -7.90 -1.26
CA SER A 58 30.43 -8.99 -0.69
C SER A 58 29.75 -8.64 0.65
N GLU A 59 30.26 -7.65 1.37
CA GLU A 59 29.72 -7.22 2.68
C GLU A 59 28.82 -5.98 2.61
N GLU A 60 28.63 -5.35 1.44
CA GLU A 60 27.73 -4.20 1.30
C GLU A 60 26.27 -4.63 1.11
N ARG A 61 25.32 -3.88 1.67
CA ARG A 61 23.87 -4.09 1.48
C ARG A 61 23.24 -2.91 0.76
N TRP A 62 22.96 -3.11 -0.53
CA TRP A 62 22.37 -2.11 -1.42
C TRP A 62 20.84 -2.24 -1.46
N ARG A 63 20.16 -1.17 -1.88
CA ARG A 63 18.69 -1.09 -1.91
C ARG A 63 18.03 -2.16 -2.80
N ASN A 64 18.77 -2.61 -3.81
CA ASN A 64 18.30 -3.56 -4.80
C ASN A 64 18.70 -5.01 -4.48
N ASP A 65 19.31 -5.25 -3.32
CA ASP A 65 19.63 -6.61 -2.91
C ASP A 65 18.36 -7.42 -2.65
N PRO A 66 18.29 -8.67 -3.14
CA PRO A 66 17.11 -9.51 -2.99
C PRO A 66 16.75 -9.72 -1.51
N GLU A 67 17.76 -9.89 -0.63
CA GLU A 67 17.54 -10.03 0.81
C GLU A 67 16.92 -8.78 1.44
N VAL A 68 17.40 -7.59 1.07
CA VAL A 68 16.88 -6.30 1.56
C VAL A 68 15.45 -6.08 1.06
N ILE A 69 15.19 -6.41 -0.20
CA ILE A 69 13.84 -6.32 -0.79
C ILE A 69 12.88 -7.27 -0.08
N GLN A 70 13.24 -8.55 0.08
CA GLN A 70 12.41 -9.54 0.77
C GLN A 70 12.13 -9.14 2.22
N ALA A 71 13.15 -8.65 2.95
CA ALA A 71 12.99 -8.20 4.33
C ALA A 71 12.01 -7.01 4.45
N ARG A 72 12.08 -6.05 3.51
CA ARG A 72 11.15 -4.91 3.45
C ARG A 72 9.73 -5.37 3.09
N LEU A 73 9.60 -6.27 2.12
CA LEU A 73 8.31 -6.84 1.71
C LEU A 73 7.65 -7.64 2.83
N LEU A 74 8.43 -8.42 3.58
CA LEU A 74 7.95 -9.15 4.74
C LEU A 74 7.48 -8.19 5.84
N ALA A 75 8.28 -7.16 6.16
CA ALA A 75 7.92 -6.17 7.18
C ALA A 75 6.66 -5.37 6.79
N ALA A 76 6.52 -5.00 5.52
CA ALA A 76 5.32 -4.34 4.98
C ALA A 76 4.09 -5.26 5.07
N SER A 77 4.24 -6.52 4.64
CA SER A 77 3.17 -7.53 4.70
C SER A 77 2.71 -7.79 6.13
N VAL A 78 3.63 -7.95 7.08
CA VAL A 78 3.30 -8.17 8.50
C VAL A 78 2.57 -6.96 9.09
N SER A 79 3.04 -5.74 8.82
CA SER A 79 2.36 -4.53 9.30
C SER A 79 0.99 -4.33 8.65
N THR A 80 0.85 -4.69 7.38
CA THR A 80 -0.43 -4.68 6.67
C THR A 80 -1.42 -5.66 7.30
N SER A 81 -0.99 -6.91 7.51
CA SER A 81 -1.79 -7.93 8.20
C SER A 81 -2.20 -7.49 9.61
N MET A 82 -1.30 -6.84 10.36
CA MET A 82 -1.60 -6.28 11.67
C MET A 82 -2.65 -5.16 11.61
N SER A 83 -2.55 -4.28 10.60
CA SER A 83 -3.51 -3.19 10.39
C SER A 83 -4.89 -3.74 10.03
N VAL A 84 -4.96 -4.74 9.15
CA VAL A 84 -6.20 -5.44 8.82
C VAL A 84 -6.77 -6.12 10.07
N ALA A 85 -5.96 -6.88 10.82
CA ALA A 85 -6.39 -7.53 12.05
C ALA A 85 -6.95 -6.53 13.08
N ALA A 86 -6.36 -5.34 13.19
CA ALA A 86 -6.86 -4.27 14.05
C ALA A 86 -8.25 -3.76 13.62
N VAL A 87 -8.51 -3.65 12.31
CA VAL A 87 -9.86 -3.30 11.79
C VAL A 87 -10.86 -4.42 12.11
N PHE A 88 -10.49 -5.69 11.91
CA PHE A 88 -11.36 -6.82 12.25
C PHE A 88 -11.68 -6.85 13.75
N TRP A 89 -10.66 -6.62 14.60
CA TRP A 89 -10.82 -6.52 16.04
C TRP A 89 -11.74 -5.37 16.44
N LEU A 90 -11.60 -4.20 15.80
CA LEU A 90 -12.44 -3.03 16.04
C LEU A 90 -13.90 -3.27 15.63
N VAL A 91 -14.14 -3.89 14.47
CA VAL A 91 -15.50 -4.23 14.03
C VAL A 91 -16.13 -5.23 14.99
N ARG A 92 -15.36 -6.22 15.46
CA ARG A 92 -15.83 -7.21 16.44
C ARG A 92 -16.16 -6.56 17.78
N SER A 93 -15.33 -5.65 18.30
CA SER A 93 -15.55 -5.01 19.60
C SER A 93 -16.75 -4.07 19.63
N VAL A 94 -17.07 -3.48 18.49
CA VAL A 94 -18.22 -2.60 18.29
C VAL A 94 -19.52 -3.38 18.06
N THR A 95 -19.44 -4.63 17.59
CA THR A 95 -20.63 -5.42 17.24
C THR A 95 -21.35 -5.89 18.50
N PRO A 96 -22.67 -5.61 18.67
CA PRO A 96 -23.44 -6.07 19.82
C PRO A 96 -23.45 -7.60 19.94
N ALA A 97 -23.40 -8.12 21.17
CA ALA A 97 -23.41 -9.56 21.43
C ALA A 97 -24.69 -10.24 20.92
N SER A 98 -25.80 -9.51 20.79
CA SER A 98 -27.06 -9.99 20.22
C SER A 98 -26.93 -10.33 18.73
N GLU A 99 -26.27 -9.47 17.95
CA GLU A 99 -26.01 -9.71 16.52
C GLU A 99 -25.02 -10.84 16.32
N LEU A 100 -24.00 -10.95 17.19
CA LEU A 100 -23.00 -12.03 17.12
C LEU A 100 -23.61 -13.40 17.45
N LYS A 101 -24.63 -13.45 18.32
CA LYS A 101 -25.39 -14.68 18.61
C LYS A 101 -26.26 -15.12 17.44
N LYS A 102 -26.78 -14.17 16.66
CA LYS A 102 -27.62 -14.44 15.50
C LYS A 102 -26.79 -14.94 14.32
N ASP A 103 -25.70 -14.23 14.01
CA ASP A 103 -24.79 -14.58 12.91
C ASP A 103 -23.32 -14.38 13.34
N PRO A 104 -22.59 -15.46 13.68
CA PRO A 104 -21.21 -15.35 14.15
C PRO A 104 -20.23 -14.84 13.09
N THR A 105 -20.60 -14.88 11.80
CA THR A 105 -19.77 -14.40 10.68
C THR A 105 -20.09 -12.97 10.24
N ALA A 106 -21.10 -12.31 10.83
CA ALA A 106 -21.54 -10.99 10.42
C ALA A 106 -20.44 -9.92 10.54
N TYR A 107 -19.61 -9.99 11.60
CA TYR A 107 -18.50 -9.05 11.80
C TYR A 107 -17.43 -9.19 10.72
N VAL A 108 -17.18 -10.41 10.24
CA VAL A 108 -16.19 -10.71 9.19
C VAL A 108 -16.64 -10.07 7.88
N TRP A 109 -17.87 -10.35 7.47
CA TRP A 109 -18.44 -9.77 6.26
C TRP A 109 -18.51 -8.24 6.32
N SER A 110 -18.82 -7.69 7.50
CA SER A 110 -18.85 -6.25 7.74
C SER A 110 -17.46 -5.61 7.64
N ALA A 111 -16.43 -6.28 8.12
CA ALA A 111 -15.05 -5.82 7.97
C ALA A 111 -14.62 -5.85 6.49
N PHE A 112 -14.91 -6.94 5.76
CA PHE A 112 -14.64 -7.04 4.32
C PHE A 112 -15.35 -5.95 3.51
N ALA A 113 -16.61 -5.68 3.81
CA ALA A 113 -17.37 -4.60 3.18
C ALA A 113 -16.73 -3.23 3.42
N ARG A 114 -16.26 -2.95 4.64
CA ARG A 114 -15.63 -1.67 5.00
C ARG A 114 -14.22 -1.51 4.44
N LEU A 115 -13.50 -2.61 4.25
CA LEU A 115 -12.21 -2.64 3.54
C LEU A 115 -12.38 -2.44 2.03
N GLY A 116 -13.62 -2.40 1.51
CA GLY A 116 -13.90 -2.18 0.09
C GLY A 116 -13.78 -3.44 -0.78
N MET A 117 -13.73 -4.64 -0.17
CA MET A 117 -13.70 -5.91 -0.91
C MET A 117 -15.07 -6.36 -1.43
N THR A 118 -16.13 -5.61 -1.13
CA THR A 118 -17.44 -5.82 -1.76
C THR A 118 -17.48 -5.06 -3.08
N LEU A 119 -17.10 -5.74 -4.16
CA LEU A 119 -17.45 -5.31 -5.51
C LEU A 119 -18.96 -5.53 -5.69
N ASP A 120 -19.75 -4.51 -5.36
CA ASP A 120 -21.19 -4.55 -5.57
C ASP A 120 -21.48 -4.34 -7.06
N PHE A 121 -21.35 -5.41 -7.85
CA PHE A 121 -21.78 -5.48 -9.26
C PHE A 121 -23.32 -5.34 -9.41
N LYS A 122 -24.02 -5.12 -8.30
CA LYS A 122 -25.48 -5.14 -8.19
C LYS A 122 -26.14 -3.83 -8.65
N HIS A 123 -25.37 -2.75 -8.74
CA HIS A 123 -25.80 -1.55 -9.44
C HIS A 123 -25.53 -1.77 -10.93
N GLY A 124 -26.57 -2.03 -11.72
CA GLY A 124 -26.53 -2.39 -13.15
C GLY A 124 -25.95 -1.34 -14.11
N ASN A 125 -25.02 -0.50 -13.66
CA ASN A 125 -24.33 0.50 -14.43
C ASN A 125 -22.81 0.29 -14.28
N SER A 126 -22.22 -0.44 -15.23
CA SER A 126 -20.78 -0.74 -15.27
C SER A 126 -19.89 0.50 -15.33
N LEU A 127 -20.46 1.67 -15.68
CA LEU A 127 -19.74 2.94 -15.74
C LEU A 127 -19.18 3.38 -14.39
N TYR A 128 -19.77 2.96 -13.26
CA TYR A 128 -19.26 3.29 -11.92
C TYR A 128 -17.87 2.71 -11.64
N ILE A 129 -17.52 1.58 -12.26
CA ILE A 129 -16.20 0.96 -12.13
C ILE A 129 -15.24 1.50 -13.19
N ILE A 130 -15.75 1.71 -14.42
CA ILE A 130 -14.93 2.15 -15.55
C ILE A 130 -14.41 3.58 -15.33
N LEU A 131 -15.24 4.49 -14.81
CA LEU A 131 -14.89 5.90 -14.63
C LEU A 131 -13.63 6.11 -13.74
N PRO A 132 -13.53 5.55 -12.51
CA PRO A 132 -12.31 5.66 -11.71
C PRO A 132 -11.11 4.93 -12.33
N CYS A 133 -11.33 3.83 -13.07
CA CYS A 133 -10.27 3.13 -13.79
C CYS A 133 -9.70 3.97 -14.95
N LEU A 134 -10.49 4.86 -15.55
CA LEU A 134 -10.07 5.71 -16.66
C LEU A 134 -9.21 6.91 -16.20
N VAL A 135 -9.28 7.29 -14.92
CA VAL A 135 -8.49 8.40 -14.37
C VAL A 135 -6.99 8.14 -14.51
N ALA A 136 -6.54 6.92 -14.22
CA ALA A 136 -5.11 6.59 -14.28
C ALA A 136 -4.53 6.70 -15.72
N PRO A 137 -5.12 6.07 -16.76
CA PRO A 137 -4.67 6.25 -18.14
C PRO A 137 -4.65 7.73 -18.59
N VAL A 138 -5.63 8.53 -18.17
CA VAL A 138 -5.69 9.97 -18.51
C VAL A 138 -4.54 10.74 -17.86
N LEU A 139 -4.22 10.47 -16.59
CA LEU A 139 -3.09 11.11 -15.90
C LEU A 139 -1.74 10.71 -16.50
N TYR A 140 -1.64 9.47 -17.00
CA TYR A 140 -0.43 8.94 -17.65
C TYR A 140 -0.46 9.03 -19.17
N LEU A 141 -1.32 9.87 -19.76
CA LEU A 141 -1.47 9.96 -21.21
C LEU A 141 -0.16 10.39 -21.89
N GLY A 142 0.63 11.27 -21.28
CA GLY A 142 1.93 11.69 -21.79
C GLY A 142 2.95 10.54 -21.90
N PRO A 143 3.26 9.82 -20.81
CA PRO A 143 4.09 8.63 -20.87
C PRO A 143 3.55 7.53 -21.79
N LEU A 144 2.24 7.30 -21.81
CA LEU A 144 1.60 6.35 -22.74
C LEU A 144 1.80 6.77 -24.20
N TYR A 145 1.67 8.06 -24.50
CA TYR A 145 1.95 8.58 -25.85
C TYR A 145 3.41 8.38 -26.23
N ALA A 146 4.35 8.71 -25.36
CA ALA A 146 5.78 8.47 -25.61
C ALA A 146 6.10 6.99 -25.84
N SER A 147 5.53 6.09 -25.04
CA SER A 147 5.63 4.64 -25.26
C SER A 147 5.01 4.21 -26.60
N SER A 148 3.97 4.90 -27.07
CA SER A 148 3.31 4.61 -28.35
C SER A 148 4.20 4.95 -29.54
N LEU A 149 4.89 6.09 -29.51
CA LEU A 149 5.92 6.44 -30.49
C LEU A 149 7.07 5.44 -30.48
N CYS A 150 7.44 4.96 -29.30
CA CYS A 150 8.47 3.94 -29.12
C CYS A 150 7.97 2.51 -29.45
N GLU A 151 6.75 2.33 -29.94
CA GLU A 151 6.16 1.02 -30.28
C GLU A 151 6.24 -0.03 -29.15
N THR A 152 6.27 0.41 -27.89
CA THR A 152 6.45 -0.47 -26.72
C THR A 152 5.15 -0.79 -25.98
N LEU A 153 3.98 -0.29 -26.43
CA LEU A 153 2.70 -0.66 -25.85
C LEU A 153 2.28 -2.09 -26.22
N PRO A 154 1.41 -2.71 -25.39
CA PRO A 154 0.74 -3.95 -25.78
C PRO A 154 0.18 -3.87 -27.19
N LEU A 155 0.40 -4.94 -27.98
CA LEU A 155 -0.02 -5.08 -29.39
C LEU A 155 0.81 -4.29 -30.43
N GLN A 156 1.91 -3.64 -30.05
CA GLN A 156 2.83 -2.98 -30.99
C GLN A 156 4.04 -3.86 -31.37
N ARG A 157 4.74 -3.48 -32.44
CA ARG A 157 5.80 -4.29 -33.09
C ARG A 157 6.98 -4.62 -32.17
N ARG A 158 7.34 -3.73 -31.23
CA ARG A 158 8.45 -3.95 -30.28
C ARG A 158 8.00 -4.51 -28.94
N TRP A 159 6.71 -4.78 -28.76
CA TRP A 159 6.19 -5.36 -27.53
C TRP A 159 6.34 -6.87 -27.50
N ASN A 160 6.98 -7.38 -26.45
CA ASN A 160 7.13 -8.82 -26.22
C ASN A 160 6.79 -9.13 -24.77
N VAL A 161 5.87 -10.07 -24.56
CA VAL A 161 5.48 -10.55 -23.22
C VAL A 161 6.69 -10.98 -22.39
N LYS A 162 7.66 -11.67 -23.00
CA LYS A 162 8.88 -12.15 -22.33
C LYS A 162 9.84 -11.03 -21.96
N GLY A 163 9.90 -9.97 -22.75
CA GLY A 163 10.82 -8.84 -22.54
C GLY A 163 10.23 -7.73 -21.66
N SER A 164 8.92 -7.52 -21.71
CA SER A 164 8.25 -6.37 -21.10
C SER A 164 7.43 -6.73 -19.86
N LEU A 165 6.77 -7.89 -19.82
CA LEU A 165 5.90 -8.27 -18.69
C LEU A 165 6.55 -9.26 -17.74
N LEU A 166 7.24 -10.27 -18.28
CA LEU A 166 7.88 -11.30 -17.48
C LEU A 166 8.82 -10.73 -16.39
N PRO A 167 9.76 -9.79 -16.69
CA PRO A 167 10.63 -9.24 -15.65
C PRO A 167 9.91 -8.46 -14.56
N LEU A 168 8.69 -7.96 -14.81
CA LEU A 168 7.87 -7.28 -13.81
C LEU A 168 7.39 -8.25 -12.72
N PHE A 169 7.14 -9.51 -13.08
CA PHE A 169 6.61 -10.52 -12.17
C PHE A 169 7.66 -11.53 -11.70
N THR A 170 8.78 -11.69 -12.42
CA THR A 170 9.83 -12.64 -12.05
C THR A 170 10.94 -12.02 -11.21
N THR A 171 11.15 -10.71 -11.28
CA THR A 171 12.20 -10.04 -10.50
C THR A 171 11.66 -9.51 -9.17
N TRP A 172 12.45 -9.61 -8.10
CA TRP A 172 12.11 -9.04 -6.79
C TRP A 172 11.85 -7.54 -6.84
N ILE A 173 12.57 -6.83 -7.72
CA ILE A 173 12.39 -5.39 -7.97
C ILE A 173 11.03 -5.13 -8.62
N GLY A 174 10.66 -5.93 -9.63
CA GLY A 174 9.37 -5.86 -10.30
C GLY A 174 8.22 -6.15 -9.34
N ILE A 175 8.29 -7.27 -8.60
CA ILE A 175 7.28 -7.67 -7.61
C ILE A 175 7.08 -6.55 -6.58
N ARG A 176 8.17 -5.97 -6.05
CA ARG A 176 8.10 -4.86 -5.09
C ARG A 176 7.43 -3.63 -5.68
N ASN A 177 7.82 -3.22 -6.90
CA ASN A 177 7.39 -1.96 -7.47
C ASN A 177 5.97 -2.00 -8.04
N TYR A 178 5.56 -3.13 -8.62
CA TYR A 178 4.31 -3.23 -9.38
C TYR A 178 3.21 -4.01 -8.68
N LEU A 179 3.57 -4.95 -7.78
CA LEU A 179 2.59 -5.82 -7.14
C LEU A 179 2.48 -5.51 -5.65
N LEU A 180 3.50 -5.86 -4.87
CA LEU A 180 3.39 -5.86 -3.41
C LEU A 180 3.39 -4.46 -2.81
N GLY A 181 4.26 -3.54 -3.26
CA GLY A 181 4.29 -2.17 -2.75
C GLY A 181 2.95 -1.45 -2.91
N PRO A 182 2.42 -1.34 -4.14
CA PRO A 182 1.11 -0.74 -4.37
C PRO A 182 -0.03 -1.46 -3.64
N LEU A 183 -0.02 -2.80 -3.59
CA LEU A 183 -1.05 -3.57 -2.92
C LEU A 183 -1.09 -3.30 -1.40
N THR A 184 0.06 -3.34 -0.73
CA THR A 184 0.10 -3.12 0.72
C THR A 184 -0.22 -1.67 1.07
N GLU A 185 0.22 -0.72 0.24
CA GLU A 185 -0.13 0.70 0.42
C GLU A 185 -1.64 0.95 0.27
N GLU A 186 -2.28 0.40 -0.76
CA GLU A 186 -3.73 0.52 -0.96
C GLU A 186 -4.51 -0.12 0.21
N ILE A 187 -4.08 -1.30 0.69
CA ILE A 187 -4.76 -1.95 1.83
C ILE A 187 -4.63 -1.09 3.10
N VAL A 188 -3.44 -0.60 3.43
CA VAL A 188 -3.24 0.16 4.68
C VAL A 188 -3.84 1.56 4.58
N PHE A 189 -3.41 2.34 3.59
CA PHE A 189 -3.73 3.77 3.54
C PHE A 189 -5.12 4.05 3.02
N ARG A 190 -5.66 3.19 2.15
CA ARG A 190 -7.01 3.36 1.64
C ARG A 190 -7.99 2.49 2.41
N ALA A 191 -7.84 1.16 2.38
CA ALA A 191 -8.85 0.29 2.98
C ALA A 191 -8.95 0.44 4.51
N CYS A 192 -7.86 0.29 5.26
CA CYS A 192 -7.89 0.33 6.72
C CYS A 192 -8.22 1.72 7.27
N ILE A 193 -7.60 2.78 6.73
CA ILE A 193 -7.85 4.17 7.17
C ILE A 193 -9.28 4.61 6.82
N LEU A 194 -9.78 4.32 5.60
CA LEU A 194 -11.16 4.66 5.26
C LEU A 194 -12.16 3.85 6.09
N ALA A 195 -11.88 2.57 6.38
CA ALA A 195 -12.75 1.75 7.23
C ALA A 195 -12.97 2.39 8.62
N VAL A 196 -11.90 2.87 9.28
CA VAL A 196 -12.02 3.53 10.58
C VAL A 196 -12.67 4.91 10.48
N TYR A 197 -12.38 5.72 9.47
CA TYR A 197 -13.07 7.00 9.30
C TYR A 197 -14.56 6.83 8.95
N HIS A 198 -14.90 5.82 8.18
CA HIS A 198 -16.28 5.46 7.88
C HIS A 198 -17.03 5.01 9.15
N MET A 199 -16.37 4.26 10.03
CA MET A 199 -16.92 3.91 11.35
C MET A 199 -17.05 5.11 12.30
N ALA A 200 -16.23 6.16 12.13
CA ALA A 200 -16.37 7.39 12.89
C ALA A 200 -17.43 8.35 12.34
N GLY A 201 -18.11 7.99 11.24
CA GLY A 201 -19.07 8.88 10.58
C GLY A 201 -18.41 10.12 9.97
N ALA A 202 -17.15 10.04 9.56
CA ALA A 202 -16.47 11.17 8.92
C ALA A 202 -17.13 11.51 7.57
N SER A 203 -17.26 12.80 7.28
CA SER A 203 -17.77 13.28 5.99
C SER A 203 -16.89 12.81 4.83
N ARG A 204 -17.50 12.55 3.65
CA ARG A 204 -16.78 12.10 2.44
C ARG A 204 -15.61 13.00 2.06
N SER A 205 -15.75 14.33 2.15
CA SER A 205 -14.66 15.26 1.86
C SER A 205 -13.45 15.04 2.79
N LYS A 206 -13.68 14.88 4.10
CA LYS A 206 -12.61 14.55 5.05
C LYS A 206 -11.93 13.23 4.71
N MET A 207 -12.69 12.20 4.34
CA MET A 207 -12.11 10.92 3.94
C MET A 207 -11.23 11.05 2.67
N ILE A 208 -11.66 11.83 1.69
CA ILE A 208 -10.90 12.06 0.44
C ILE A 208 -9.59 12.81 0.72
N PHE A 209 -9.58 13.80 1.62
CA PHE A 209 -8.37 14.60 1.89
C PHE A 209 -7.46 14.04 2.98
N LEU A 210 -8.00 13.37 4.01
CA LEU A 210 -7.20 12.88 5.14
C LEU A 210 -6.39 11.62 4.79
N THR A 211 -6.90 10.77 3.90
CA THR A 211 -6.21 9.54 3.51
C THR A 211 -4.87 9.83 2.80
N PRO A 212 -4.81 10.68 1.74
CA PRO A 212 -3.53 11.06 1.13
C PRO A 212 -2.61 11.82 2.08
N LEU A 213 -3.18 12.61 2.99
CA LEU A 213 -2.41 13.36 3.99
C LEU A 213 -1.73 12.42 5.00
N ALA A 214 -2.41 11.37 5.47
CA ALA A 214 -1.81 10.35 6.32
C ALA A 214 -0.65 9.62 5.63
N PHE A 215 -0.80 9.31 4.34
CA PHE A 215 0.28 8.75 3.53
C PHE A 215 1.50 9.67 3.48
N GLY A 216 1.30 10.97 3.19
CA GLY A 216 2.39 11.96 3.15
C GLY A 216 3.09 12.18 4.49
N PHE A 217 2.34 12.20 5.60
CA PHE A 217 2.93 12.32 6.95
C PHE A 217 3.83 11.15 7.31
N GLY A 218 3.45 9.93 6.91
CA GLY A 218 4.29 8.75 7.09
C GLY A 218 5.67 8.94 6.46
N THR A 219 5.72 9.42 5.22
CA THR A 219 6.98 9.67 4.51
C THR A 219 7.84 10.75 5.19
N PHE A 220 7.22 11.85 5.63
CA PHE A 220 7.94 12.94 6.30
C PHE A 220 8.50 12.53 7.67
N ALA A 221 7.70 11.82 8.48
CA ALA A 221 8.11 11.35 9.80
C ALA A 221 9.23 10.31 9.75
N SER A 222 9.35 9.57 8.64
CA SER A 222 10.48 8.67 8.41
C SER A 222 11.74 9.41 7.96
N ALA A 223 11.59 10.40 7.07
CA ALA A 223 12.70 11.19 6.56
C ALA A 223 13.43 11.96 7.68
N SER A 224 12.70 12.42 8.70
CA SER A 224 13.29 13.14 9.85
C SER A 224 14.16 12.25 10.75
N LYS A 225 13.96 10.93 10.73
CA LYS A 225 14.71 9.96 11.55
C LYS A 225 16.00 9.45 10.89
N LEU A 226 16.26 9.85 9.65
CA LEU A 226 17.43 9.50 8.85
C LEU A 226 18.47 10.62 8.74
N ARG A 227 18.36 11.71 9.51
CA ARG A 227 19.50 12.63 9.64
C ARG A 227 20.56 11.97 10.53
N PRO A 228 21.75 11.62 9.99
CA PRO A 228 22.88 11.37 10.86
C PRO A 228 23.23 12.70 11.54
N VAL A 229 23.34 12.66 12.87
CA VAL A 229 24.13 13.64 13.62
C VAL A 229 25.60 13.28 13.41
#